data_AF-A0A960SL51-F1
#
_entry.id   AF-A0A960SL51-F1
#
_cell.length_a   1.000
_cell.length_b   1.000
_cell.length_c   1.000
_cell.angle_alpha   90.00
_cell.angle_beta   90.00
_cell.angle_gamma   90.00
#
_symmetry.space_group_name_H-M   'P 1'
#
loop_
_entity.id
_entity.type
_entity.pdbx_description
1 polymer ?
#
loop_
_entity_poly.entity_id
_entity_poly.type
_entity_poly.pdbx_seq_one_letter_code
_entity_poly.pdbx_strand_id
1 'polypeptide(L)'
;MKNHLGSLCPRGLAFACLSFGLLYAPVTRAGAFFETGAMIHPRSGGTATRLADGQVLVVGGRDSSTFQGTATAELYNPTTRSWQPTGSLGLPRLNHTATLLPDGRVLVAGGTSTNFVVPYFGTEPTAELYDPAAGTWSPTGNMNVARRSHTASLLANGTVL
;
A
#
# COMPACT_ATOMS: atom_id res chain seq x y z
N MET A 1 21.58 11.56 -56.81
CA MET A 1 20.34 11.05 -57.44
C MET A 1 20.30 9.54 -57.22
N LYS A 2 19.14 8.94 -56.89
CA LYS A 2 18.69 7.54 -57.16
C LYS A 2 19.71 6.37 -57.01
N ASN A 3 19.49 5.26 -56.30
CA ASN A 3 18.25 4.59 -55.83
C ASN A 3 18.50 3.58 -54.68
N HIS A 4 17.41 3.04 -54.12
CA HIS A 4 17.35 1.99 -53.09
C HIS A 4 17.77 0.58 -53.55
N LEU A 5 18.13 -0.27 -52.57
CA LEU A 5 17.63 -1.65 -52.28
C LEU A 5 18.38 -2.11 -50.99
N GLY A 6 17.84 -2.89 -50.06
CA GLY A 6 16.59 -3.67 -50.05
C GLY A 6 16.84 -5.07 -49.45
N SER A 7 17.18 -5.14 -48.16
CA SER A 7 17.59 -6.34 -47.40
C SER A 7 17.63 -5.97 -45.91
N LEU A 8 17.27 -6.77 -44.91
CA LEU A 8 16.67 -8.11 -44.86
C LEU A 8 15.77 -8.22 -43.59
N CYS A 9 15.04 -9.32 -43.42
CA CYS A 9 14.38 -9.70 -42.16
C CYS A 9 14.87 -11.09 -41.72
N PRO A 10 15.15 -11.30 -40.42
CA PRO A 10 14.75 -12.58 -39.83
C PRO A 10 14.13 -12.46 -38.41
N ARG A 11 12.89 -12.94 -38.32
CA ARG A 11 12.36 -13.85 -37.28
C ARG A 11 13.03 -13.90 -35.89
N GLY A 12 12.29 -13.40 -34.89
CA GLY A 12 11.84 -14.21 -33.75
C GLY A 12 12.69 -14.22 -32.46
N LEU A 13 12.02 -13.97 -31.33
CA LEU A 13 12.15 -14.68 -30.04
C LEU A 13 11.04 -14.20 -29.09
N ALA A 14 10.59 -15.07 -28.17
CA ALA A 14 9.41 -14.85 -27.34
C ALA A 14 9.77 -14.85 -25.84
N PHE A 15 9.10 -14.01 -25.05
CA PHE A 15 8.88 -14.12 -23.60
C PHE A 15 7.55 -13.38 -23.31
N ALA A 16 6.47 -14.02 -22.87
CA ALA A 16 6.19 -14.71 -21.60
C ALA A 16 5.40 -13.80 -20.64
N CYS A 17 4.32 -14.37 -20.08
CA CYS A 17 3.32 -13.69 -19.25
C CYS A 17 3.81 -13.49 -17.81
N LEU A 18 3.39 -12.41 -17.14
CA LEU A 18 2.81 -12.40 -15.78
C LEU A 18 2.28 -10.99 -15.43
N SER A 19 1.41 -10.90 -14.40
CA SER A 19 0.46 -9.80 -14.19
C SER A 19 1.04 -8.50 -13.58
N PHE A 20 0.65 -7.34 -14.13
CA PHE A 20 1.05 -6.01 -13.65
C PHE A 20 -0.13 -5.18 -13.13
N GLY A 21 0.04 -4.59 -11.94
CA GLY A 21 -0.87 -3.60 -11.37
C GLY A 21 -0.54 -2.17 -11.83
N LEU A 22 -1.57 -1.38 -12.14
CA LEU A 22 -1.47 -0.05 -12.74
C LEU A 22 -1.64 1.07 -11.68
N LEU A 23 -0.67 2.00 -11.57
CA LEU A 23 -0.86 3.32 -10.93
C LEU A 23 -0.34 4.48 -11.80
N TYR A 24 -1.20 5.50 -11.95
CA TYR A 24 -1.12 6.56 -12.95
C TYR A 24 -0.33 7.78 -12.48
N ALA A 25 0.45 8.41 -13.37
CA ALA A 25 1.16 9.66 -13.11
C ALA A 25 1.11 10.66 -14.29
N PRO A 26 0.66 11.92 -14.07
CA PRO A 26 0.90 13.06 -14.96
C PRO A 26 2.22 13.75 -14.55
N VAL A 27 3.12 14.28 -15.39
CA VAL A 27 3.12 14.74 -16.80
C VAL A 27 4.54 14.45 -17.32
N THR A 28 4.82 13.83 -18.48
CA THR A 28 4.73 14.41 -19.85
C THR A 28 4.37 13.38 -20.93
N ARG A 29 4.02 12.14 -20.57
CA ARG A 29 3.38 11.18 -21.47
C ARG A 29 2.12 10.64 -20.81
N ALA A 30 0.95 11.13 -21.27
CA ALA A 30 -0.33 10.72 -20.72
C ALA A 30 -0.49 9.19 -20.78
N GLY A 31 -0.76 8.55 -19.64
CA GLY A 31 -1.10 7.13 -19.55
C GLY A 31 0.06 6.13 -19.55
N ALA A 32 1.31 6.55 -19.36
CA ALA A 32 2.42 5.61 -19.17
C ALA A 32 2.50 5.13 -17.71
N PHE A 33 2.53 3.81 -17.52
CA PHE A 33 2.79 3.16 -16.25
C PHE A 33 4.28 2.83 -16.14
N PHE A 34 4.85 2.98 -14.94
CA PHE A 34 6.27 2.76 -14.69
C PHE A 34 6.42 1.83 -13.49
N GLU A 35 7.34 0.87 -13.59
CA GLU A 35 7.66 -0.01 -12.46
C GLU A 35 8.35 0.78 -11.34
N THR A 36 7.80 0.65 -10.14
CA THR A 36 8.31 1.25 -8.90
C THR A 36 9.28 0.35 -8.15
N GLY A 37 9.65 -0.80 -8.73
CA GLY A 37 10.21 -1.93 -7.99
C GLY A 37 9.14 -2.69 -7.20
N ALA A 38 9.45 -3.94 -6.81
CA ALA A 38 8.55 -4.80 -6.05
C ALA A 38 8.54 -4.43 -4.55
N MET A 39 7.36 -4.49 -3.93
CA MET A 39 7.23 -4.54 -2.47
C MET A 39 7.96 -5.77 -1.92
N ILE A 40 8.52 -5.67 -0.71
CA ILE A 40 9.20 -6.77 -0.03
C ILE A 40 8.18 -7.85 0.34
N HIS A 41 6.99 -7.45 0.80
CA HIS A 41 5.84 -8.33 1.01
C HIS A 41 4.72 -7.94 0.04
N PRO A 42 4.62 -8.59 -1.14
CA PRO A 42 3.52 -8.35 -2.08
C PRO A 42 2.18 -8.75 -1.43
N ARG A 43 1.17 -7.89 -1.61
CA ARG A 43 -0.02 -7.86 -0.75
C ARG A 43 -1.24 -7.32 -1.47
N SER A 44 -2.43 -7.65 -0.95
CA SER A 44 -3.73 -7.19 -1.42
C SER A 44 -4.61 -6.73 -0.24
N GLY A 45 -5.53 -5.77 -0.45
CA GLY A 45 -6.43 -5.28 0.61
C GLY A 45 -5.73 -4.58 1.80
N GLY A 46 -4.47 -4.17 1.61
CA GLY A 46 -3.80 -3.19 2.47
C GLY A 46 -4.12 -1.76 2.02
N THR A 47 -3.57 -0.77 2.72
CA THR A 47 -3.71 0.65 2.37
C THR A 47 -2.38 1.24 1.92
N ALA A 48 -2.44 2.35 1.17
CA ALA A 48 -1.28 3.13 0.75
C ALA A 48 -1.54 4.61 1.03
N THR A 49 -0.73 5.23 1.89
CA THR A 49 -0.88 6.62 2.34
C THR A 49 0.37 7.41 1.97
N ARG A 50 0.22 8.50 1.21
CA ARG A 50 1.32 9.43 0.94
C ARG A 50 1.59 10.28 2.18
N LEU A 51 2.82 10.27 2.66
CA LEU A 51 3.30 11.02 3.82
C LEU A 51 3.71 12.46 3.44
N ALA A 52 3.94 13.29 4.46
CA ALA A 52 4.30 14.71 4.29
C ALA A 52 5.66 14.92 3.61
N ASP A 53 6.62 14.01 3.82
CA ASP A 53 7.93 13.96 3.16
C ASP A 53 7.87 13.49 1.69
N GLY A 54 6.70 13.04 1.22
CA GLY A 54 6.48 12.51 -0.12
C GLY A 54 6.72 11.00 -0.27
N GLN A 55 7.15 10.28 0.78
CA GLN A 55 7.16 8.82 0.80
C GLN A 55 5.73 8.26 0.80
N VAL A 56 5.57 6.98 0.46
CA VAL A 56 4.29 6.28 0.55
C VAL A 56 4.41 5.14 1.55
N LEU A 57 3.64 5.24 2.63
CA LEU A 57 3.47 4.18 3.61
C LEU A 57 2.44 3.17 3.11
N VAL A 58 2.83 1.90 2.99
CA VAL A 58 1.95 0.79 2.66
C VAL A 58 1.79 -0.12 3.87
N VAL A 59 0.56 -0.43 4.27
CA VAL A 59 0.24 -1.05 5.56
C VAL A 59 -0.65 -2.27 5.41
N GLY A 60 -0.32 -3.33 6.16
CA GLY A 60 -1.18 -4.49 6.38
C GLY A 60 -1.64 -5.18 5.10
N GLY A 61 -2.89 -5.62 5.08
CA GLY A 61 -3.47 -6.39 3.97
C GLY A 61 -3.27 -7.90 4.12
N ARG A 62 -3.49 -8.62 3.04
CA ARG A 62 -3.23 -10.06 2.88
C ARG A 62 -2.01 -10.25 1.99
N ASP A 63 -0.98 -10.88 2.54
CA ASP A 63 0.22 -11.28 1.80
C ASP A 63 -0.16 -12.25 0.67
N SER A 64 0.36 -12.03 -0.53
CA SER A 64 -0.04 -12.76 -1.73
C SER A 64 0.63 -14.12 -1.88
N SER A 65 1.66 -14.42 -1.08
CA SER A 65 2.39 -15.70 -1.12
C SER A 65 1.81 -16.71 -0.13
N THR A 66 1.42 -16.25 1.05
CA THR A 66 0.90 -17.05 2.17
C THR A 66 -0.62 -17.01 2.28
N PHE A 67 -1.28 -16.05 1.64
CA PHE A 67 -2.71 -15.72 1.78
C PHE A 67 -3.14 -15.37 3.22
N GLN A 68 -2.20 -15.12 4.12
CA GLN A 68 -2.45 -14.69 5.49
C GLN A 68 -2.50 -13.16 5.58
N GLY A 69 -3.22 -12.62 6.57
CA GLY A 69 -3.15 -11.19 6.86
C GLY A 69 -1.78 -10.85 7.45
N THR A 70 -1.20 -9.74 7.00
CA THR A 70 0.09 -9.25 7.52
C THR A 70 -0.09 -8.05 8.44
N ALA A 71 0.81 -7.92 9.40
CA ALA A 71 0.98 -6.75 10.25
C ALA A 71 2.08 -5.80 9.73
N THR A 72 2.86 -6.24 8.72
CA THR A 72 4.01 -5.47 8.22
C THR A 72 3.59 -4.18 7.53
N ALA A 73 4.42 -3.15 7.68
CA ALA A 73 4.35 -1.93 6.88
C ALA A 73 5.69 -1.67 6.17
N GLU A 74 5.61 -1.00 5.03
CA GLU A 74 6.75 -0.66 4.18
C GLU A 74 6.65 0.78 3.71
N LEU A 75 7.78 1.48 3.62
CA LEU A 75 7.90 2.80 3.05
C LEU A 75 8.48 2.69 1.63
N TYR A 76 7.74 3.22 0.66
CA TYR A 76 8.24 3.49 -0.68
C TYR A 76 8.84 4.90 -0.75
N ASN A 77 10.04 5.01 -1.30
CA ASN A 77 10.65 6.30 -1.65
C ASN A 77 10.57 6.50 -3.18
N PRO A 78 9.74 7.45 -3.68
CA PRO A 78 9.59 7.68 -5.13
C PRO A 78 10.85 8.18 -5.83
N THR A 79 11.74 8.87 -5.11
CA THR A 79 12.98 9.45 -5.66
C THR A 79 14.02 8.36 -5.94
N THR A 80 14.21 7.43 -5.00
CA THR A 80 15.14 6.29 -5.16
C THR A 80 14.50 5.06 -5.77
N ARG A 81 13.17 5.04 -5.90
CA ARG A 81 12.35 3.88 -6.32
C ARG A 81 12.64 2.62 -5.52
N SER A 82 12.84 2.77 -4.21
CA SER A 82 13.14 1.68 -3.29
C SER A 82 12.10 1.53 -2.20
N TRP A 83 11.91 0.28 -1.77
CA TRP A 83 11.08 -0.11 -0.63
C TRP A 83 11.96 -0.39 0.58
N GLN A 84 11.51 0.02 1.76
CA GLN A 84 12.17 -0.23 3.04
C GLN A 84 11.14 -0.68 4.08
N PRO A 85 11.42 -1.70 4.91
CA PRO A 85 10.53 -2.07 5.99
C PRO A 85 10.51 -0.97 7.06
N THR A 86 9.38 -0.81 7.75
CA THR A 86 9.26 0.04 8.93
C THR A 86 8.63 -0.75 10.08
N GLY A 87 8.25 -0.10 11.19
CA GLY A 87 7.53 -0.76 12.27
C GLY A 87 6.28 -1.51 11.78
N SER A 88 5.86 -2.52 12.55
CA SER A 88 4.66 -3.30 12.25
C SER A 88 3.52 -2.97 13.21
N LEU A 89 2.28 -3.17 12.74
CA LEU A 89 1.07 -3.13 13.55
C LEU A 89 1.12 -4.17 14.68
N GLY A 90 0.42 -3.91 15.77
CA GLY A 90 0.23 -4.89 16.85
C GLY A 90 -0.60 -6.10 16.45
N LEU A 91 -1.46 -5.98 15.42
CA LEU A 91 -2.26 -7.08 14.87
C LEU A 91 -2.28 -7.04 13.33
N PRO A 92 -2.24 -8.21 12.65
CA PRO A 92 -2.44 -8.28 11.21
C PRO A 92 -3.88 -7.87 10.87
N ARG A 93 -4.05 -6.98 9.89
CA ARG A 93 -5.38 -6.47 9.47
C ARG A 93 -5.44 -6.14 7.97
N LEU A 94 -6.56 -6.51 7.32
CA LEU A 94 -6.89 -6.15 5.94
C LEU A 94 -8.23 -5.39 5.86
N ASN A 95 -8.49 -4.69 4.76
CA ASN A 95 -9.70 -3.89 4.55
C ASN A 95 -9.93 -2.85 5.67
N HIS A 96 -8.84 -2.36 6.26
CA HIS A 96 -8.79 -1.24 7.19
C HIS A 96 -8.73 0.08 6.40
N THR A 97 -8.86 1.22 7.08
CA THR A 97 -8.57 2.54 6.52
C THR A 97 -7.25 3.08 7.06
N ALA A 98 -6.61 3.98 6.31
CA ALA A 98 -5.42 4.71 6.74
C ALA A 98 -5.59 6.19 6.36
N THR A 99 -5.37 7.09 7.33
CA THR A 99 -5.60 8.53 7.17
C THR A 99 -4.41 9.30 7.73
N LEU A 100 -3.72 10.07 6.88
CA LEU A 100 -2.71 11.03 7.34
C LEU A 100 -3.40 12.14 8.14
N LEU A 101 -2.91 12.41 9.34
CA LEU A 101 -3.41 13.43 10.26
C LEU A 101 -2.62 14.75 10.12
N PRO A 102 -3.17 15.88 10.61
CA PRO A 102 -2.49 17.19 10.53
C PRO A 102 -1.14 17.26 11.27
N ASP A 103 -0.91 16.37 12.24
CA ASP A 103 0.36 16.25 12.99
C ASP A 103 1.41 15.37 12.29
N GLY A 104 1.11 14.88 11.08
CA GLY A 104 1.99 14.03 10.29
C GLY A 104 1.89 12.53 10.58
N ARG A 105 1.17 12.11 11.62
CA ARG A 105 0.96 10.68 11.93
C ARG A 105 -0.09 10.06 11.02
N VAL A 106 -0.08 8.74 10.86
CA VAL A 106 -1.11 8.01 10.11
C VAL A 106 -1.99 7.21 11.06
N LEU A 107 -3.27 7.53 11.11
CA LEU A 107 -4.29 6.73 11.79
C LEU A 107 -4.70 5.54 10.92
N VAL A 108 -4.47 4.33 11.41
CA VAL A 108 -5.00 3.09 10.81
C VAL A 108 -6.15 2.58 11.67
N ALA A 109 -7.34 2.47 11.09
CA ALA A 109 -8.56 2.13 11.82
C ALA A 109 -9.28 0.89 11.27
N GLY A 110 -9.73 0.03 12.18
CA GLY A 110 -10.58 -1.11 11.91
C GLY A 110 -9.96 -2.16 10.99
N GLY A 111 -10.79 -2.69 10.09
CA GLY A 111 -10.46 -3.80 9.21
C GLY A 111 -10.84 -5.16 9.80
N THR A 112 -10.40 -6.21 9.12
CA THR A 112 -10.56 -7.60 9.54
C THR A 112 -9.22 -8.11 10.05
N SER A 113 -9.14 -8.60 11.29
CA SER A 113 -7.96 -9.33 11.73
C SER A 113 -7.99 -10.77 11.23
N THR A 114 -6.81 -11.30 10.92
CA THR A 114 -6.61 -12.70 10.53
C THR A 114 -5.83 -13.48 11.58
N ASN A 115 -5.81 -13.02 12.83
CA ASN A 115 -5.10 -13.73 13.88
C ASN A 115 -5.81 -15.06 14.18
N PHE A 116 -5.18 -16.17 13.78
CA PHE A 116 -5.73 -17.54 13.83
C PHE A 116 -5.94 -18.10 15.24
N VAL A 117 -5.63 -17.34 16.30
CA VAL A 117 -5.95 -17.68 17.70
C VAL A 117 -7.47 -17.82 17.93
N VAL A 118 -8.31 -17.22 17.06
CA VAL A 118 -9.74 -17.51 16.98
C VAL A 118 -10.14 -17.97 15.56
N PRO A 119 -11.05 -18.96 15.43
CA PRO A 119 -11.40 -19.57 14.13
C PRO A 119 -12.27 -18.68 13.22
N TYR A 120 -12.36 -17.38 13.49
CA TYR A 120 -13.16 -16.43 12.73
C TYR A 120 -12.36 -15.18 12.38
N PHE A 121 -12.50 -14.74 11.13
CA PHE A 121 -12.06 -13.45 10.63
C PHE A 121 -12.85 -12.31 11.30
N GLY A 122 -12.43 -11.93 12.50
CA GLY A 122 -13.05 -10.85 13.29
C GLY A 122 -12.91 -9.50 12.60
N THR A 123 -14.00 -8.72 12.58
CA THR A 123 -13.90 -7.30 12.25
C THR A 123 -13.52 -6.56 13.54
N GLU A 124 -12.43 -5.81 13.50
CA GLU A 124 -11.88 -5.17 14.69
C GLU A 124 -12.40 -3.73 14.84
N PRO A 125 -12.68 -3.26 16.08
CA PRO A 125 -12.89 -1.85 16.37
C PRO A 125 -11.57 -1.10 16.61
N THR A 126 -10.44 -1.80 16.72
CA THR A 126 -9.16 -1.21 17.15
C THR A 126 -8.54 -0.29 16.10
N ALA A 127 -7.80 0.71 16.58
CA ALA A 127 -7.03 1.62 15.75
C ALA A 127 -5.61 1.83 16.32
N GLU A 128 -4.68 2.16 15.42
CA GLU A 128 -3.25 2.35 15.71
C GLU A 128 -2.74 3.60 14.99
N LEU A 129 -1.81 4.31 15.61
CA LEU A 129 -1.13 5.49 15.07
C LEU A 129 0.30 5.15 14.69
N TYR A 130 0.66 5.38 13.44
CA TYR A 130 2.05 5.36 12.96
C TYR A 130 2.68 6.74 13.15
N ASP A 131 3.88 6.76 13.72
CA ASP A 131 4.77 7.93 13.75
C ASP A 131 5.87 7.75 12.67
N PRO A 132 5.85 8.51 11.57
CA PRO A 132 6.88 8.41 10.53
C PRO A 132 8.28 8.83 10.98
N ALA A 133 8.40 9.73 11.96
CA ALA A 133 9.71 10.23 12.41
C ALA A 133 10.44 9.18 13.25
N ALA A 134 9.70 8.37 14.01
CA ALA A 134 10.24 7.25 14.77
C ALA A 134 10.17 5.90 14.03
N GLY A 135 9.32 5.78 13.00
CA GLY A 135 9.01 4.52 12.32
C GLY A 135 8.24 3.52 13.21
N THR A 136 7.51 4.01 14.22
CA THR A 136 6.88 3.19 15.27
C THR A 136 5.35 3.25 15.20
N TRP A 137 4.70 2.25 15.82
CA TRP A 137 3.25 2.16 15.95
C TRP A 137 2.84 2.24 17.43
N SER A 138 1.68 2.84 17.69
CA SER A 138 1.08 2.92 19.02
C SER A 138 -0.43 2.68 18.96
N PRO A 139 -1.04 1.93 19.90
CA PRO A 139 -2.49 1.78 19.96
C PRO A 139 -3.16 3.11 20.32
N THR A 140 -4.37 3.32 19.80
CA THR A 140 -5.19 4.51 20.13
C THR A 140 -6.65 4.11 20.41
N GLY A 141 -7.55 5.08 20.54
CA GLY A 141 -8.97 4.86 20.85
C GLY A 141 -9.68 3.96 19.84
N ASN A 142 -10.53 3.06 20.35
CA ASN A 142 -11.31 2.13 19.54
C ASN A 142 -12.57 2.79 18.98
N MET A 143 -13.04 2.30 17.83
CA MET A 143 -14.36 2.64 17.29
C MET A 143 -15.47 2.00 18.15
N ASN A 144 -16.58 2.72 18.38
CA ASN A 144 -17.76 2.19 19.09
C ASN A 144 -18.42 0.99 18.37
N VAL A 145 -18.20 0.88 17.05
CA VAL A 145 -18.68 -0.24 16.21
C VAL A 145 -17.53 -0.66 15.32
N ALA A 146 -17.24 -1.96 15.26
CA ALA A 146 -16.20 -2.51 14.40
C ALA A 146 -16.56 -2.33 12.91
N ARG A 147 -15.58 -1.91 12.09
CA ARG A 147 -15.79 -1.60 10.66
C ARG A 147 -14.68 -2.18 9.80
N ARG A 148 -15.05 -2.75 8.65
CA ARG A 148 -14.15 -3.17 7.56
C ARG A 148 -14.70 -2.69 6.23
N SER A 149 -13.83 -2.53 5.23
CA SER A 149 -14.20 -2.04 3.89
C SER A 149 -14.96 -0.71 3.94
N HIS A 150 -14.66 0.10 4.96
CA HIS A 150 -15.25 1.42 5.18
C HIS A 150 -14.35 2.50 4.58
N THR A 151 -14.85 3.72 4.48
CA THR A 151 -14.07 4.92 4.20
C THR A 151 -13.78 5.65 5.51
N ALA A 152 -12.63 6.34 5.57
CA ALA A 152 -12.31 7.28 6.64
C ALA A 152 -11.83 8.58 5.98
N SER A 153 -12.38 9.71 6.37
CA SER A 153 -12.07 11.03 5.78
C SER A 153 -11.60 12.00 6.84
N LEU A 154 -10.41 12.58 6.66
CA LEU A 154 -9.96 13.70 7.49
C LEU A 154 -10.83 14.93 7.21
N LEU A 155 -11.43 15.49 8.26
CA LEU A 155 -12.18 16.74 8.23
C LEU A 155 -11.27 17.94 8.54
N ALA A 156 -11.66 19.13 8.08
CA ALA A 156 -10.87 20.37 8.24
C ALA A 156 -10.61 20.77 9.71
N ASN A 157 -11.37 20.23 10.67
CA ASN A 157 -11.17 20.42 12.11
C ASN A 157 -10.18 19.40 12.74
N GLY A 158 -9.53 18.55 11.93
CA GLY A 158 -8.59 17.52 12.39
C GLY A 158 -9.21 16.21 12.87
N THR A 159 -10.54 16.08 12.84
CA THR A 159 -11.23 14.81 13.18
C THR A 159 -11.38 13.90 11.96
N VAL A 160 -11.61 12.60 12.18
CA VAL A 160 -11.78 11.60 11.11
C VAL A 160 -13.21 11.05 11.15
N LEU A 161 -13.87 11.04 9.98
CA LEU A 161 -15.25 10.59 9.76
C LEU A 161 -15.31 9.26 8.98
#